data_AF-A0A060XXF7-F1
#
_entry.id   AF-A0A060XXF7-F1
#
_cell.length_a   1.000
_cell.length_b   1.000
_cell.length_c   1.000
_cell.angle_alpha   90.00
_cell.angle_beta   90.00
_cell.angle_gamma   90.00
#
_symmetry.space_group_name_H-M   'P 1'
#
loop_
_entity.id
_entity.type
_entity.pdbx_description
1 polymer ?
#
loop_
_entity_poly.entity_id
_entity_poly.type
_entity_poly.pdbx_seq_one_letter_code
_entity_poly.pdbx_strand_id
1 'polypeptide(L)'
;MPQTVCPAAGTMFTPSGFSPHLASTCSEADPVIEDEGGPQEARGPGACLAEGPPITSASLDTLIQHLVPTTDYYPEKAYVFTFLLSARLFISPPELLARLCETCIKQQQLDQSPLDMAK
;
A
#
# COMPACT_ATOMS: atom_id res chain seq x y z
N MET A 1 -49.66 -11.16 -48.19
CA MET A 1 -49.33 -10.43 -46.96
C MET A 1 -49.31 -11.42 -45.80
N PRO A 2 -48.17 -11.65 -45.15
CA PRO A 2 -48.17 -12.14 -43.78
C PRO A 2 -47.30 -11.27 -42.85
N GLN A 3 -47.89 -10.88 -41.73
CA GLN A 3 -47.21 -10.32 -40.56
C GLN A 3 -46.41 -11.44 -39.88
N THR A 4 -45.16 -11.18 -39.51
CA THR A 4 -44.38 -12.06 -38.62
C THR A 4 -44.12 -11.31 -37.32
N VAL A 5 -44.52 -11.95 -36.22
CA VAL A 5 -44.42 -11.49 -34.84
C VAL A 5 -42.98 -11.67 -34.34
N CYS A 6 -42.51 -10.70 -33.56
CA CYS A 6 -41.20 -10.68 -32.91
C CYS A 6 -41.01 -11.86 -31.93
N PRO A 7 -39.82 -12.50 -31.87
CA PRO A 7 -39.43 -13.32 -30.73
C PRO A 7 -38.68 -12.50 -29.67
N ALA A 8 -39.05 -12.75 -28.42
CA ALA A 8 -38.52 -12.14 -27.21
C ALA A 8 -37.08 -12.58 -26.90
N ALA A 9 -36.36 -11.67 -26.25
CA ALA A 9 -35.02 -11.85 -25.71
C ALA A 9 -34.97 -12.94 -24.61
N GLY A 10 -33.86 -13.69 -24.56
CA GLY A 10 -33.62 -14.68 -23.51
C GLY A 10 -32.35 -15.50 -23.72
N THR A 11 -31.18 -14.86 -23.81
CA THR A 11 -29.89 -15.56 -23.68
C THR A 11 -29.68 -15.97 -22.22
N MET A 12 -29.91 -17.25 -21.90
CA MET A 12 -29.37 -17.88 -20.69
C MET A 12 -28.10 -18.65 -21.08
N PHE A 13 -26.94 -17.99 -21.02
CA PHE A 13 -25.66 -18.67 -20.99
C PHE A 13 -25.10 -18.57 -19.58
N THR A 14 -24.96 -19.72 -18.95
CA THR A 14 -24.53 -19.93 -17.56
C THR A 14 -23.02 -19.78 -17.42
N PRO A 15 -22.50 -18.95 -16.49
CA PRO A 15 -21.14 -19.12 -16.00
C PRO A 15 -21.17 -20.00 -14.74
N SER A 16 -20.88 -21.29 -14.89
CA SER A 16 -20.40 -22.12 -13.78
C SER A 16 -18.96 -21.71 -13.49
N GLY A 17 -18.69 -21.02 -12.37
CA GLY A 17 -17.30 -20.69 -11.99
C GLY A 17 -17.04 -19.71 -10.86
N PHE A 18 -18.05 -19.23 -10.11
CA PHE A 18 -17.79 -18.47 -8.88
C PHE A 18 -18.58 -19.07 -7.72
N SER A 19 -17.88 -19.75 -6.81
CA SER A 19 -18.42 -20.08 -5.49
C SER A 19 -18.52 -18.81 -4.65
N PRO A 20 -19.70 -18.39 -4.18
CA PRO A 20 -19.82 -17.40 -3.14
C PRO A 20 -19.80 -18.15 -1.80
N HIS A 21 -18.77 -17.95 -0.99
CA HIS A 21 -18.92 -18.17 0.45
C HIS A 21 -18.72 -16.84 1.18
N LEU A 22 -19.61 -15.90 0.85
CA LEU A 22 -19.94 -14.81 1.75
C LEU A 22 -21.35 -15.10 2.27
N ALA A 23 -21.43 -15.99 3.26
CA ALA A 23 -22.58 -16.01 4.15
C ALA A 23 -22.52 -14.71 4.97
N SER A 24 -23.21 -13.70 4.45
CA SER A 24 -23.72 -12.60 5.24
C SER A 24 -24.78 -13.16 6.18
N THR A 25 -24.53 -13.10 7.48
CA THR A 25 -25.60 -13.15 8.48
C THR A 25 -25.38 -12.00 9.45
N CYS A 26 -26.05 -10.88 9.18
CA CYS A 26 -26.43 -9.95 10.23
C CYS A 26 -27.35 -10.69 11.20
N SER A 27 -26.98 -10.77 12.47
CA SER A 27 -27.92 -11.06 13.56
C SER A 27 -27.39 -10.36 14.80
N GLU A 28 -28.19 -9.41 15.29
CA GLU A 28 -28.01 -8.80 16.60
C GLU A 28 -28.11 -9.87 17.70
N ALA A 29 -27.10 -9.94 18.57
CA ALA A 29 -27.20 -10.27 19.98
C ALA A 29 -25.79 -10.23 20.62
N ASP A 30 -25.54 -9.24 21.48
CA ASP A 30 -24.61 -9.36 22.62
C ASP A 30 -25.26 -10.31 23.68
N PRO A 31 -24.56 -11.03 24.59
CA PRO A 31 -23.20 -10.77 25.09
C PRO A 31 -22.27 -12.01 25.42
N VAL A 32 -20.97 -11.73 25.60
CA VAL A 32 -20.03 -12.26 26.65
C VAL A 32 -19.40 -13.69 26.56
N ILE A 33 -18.07 -13.68 26.26
CA ILE A 33 -16.89 -14.32 26.91
C ILE A 33 -16.45 -15.79 26.58
N GLU A 34 -15.16 -15.86 26.16
CA GLU A 34 -14.13 -16.95 26.20
C GLU A 34 -14.41 -18.23 25.40
N ASP A 35 -13.52 -18.82 24.62
CA ASP A 35 -12.06 -18.97 24.56
C ASP A 35 -11.72 -19.42 23.12
N GLU A 36 -10.52 -19.16 22.59
CA GLU A 36 -9.85 -19.97 21.55
C GLU A 36 -8.63 -19.19 21.02
N GLY A 37 -7.48 -19.55 21.58
CA GLY A 37 -6.18 -19.09 21.11
C GLY A 37 -5.90 -19.54 19.68
N GLY A 38 -5.53 -18.60 18.83
CA GLY A 38 -4.94 -18.87 17.52
C GLY A 38 -3.84 -17.86 17.21
N PRO A 39 -2.55 -18.23 17.22
CA PRO A 39 -1.50 -17.34 16.77
C PRO A 39 -1.52 -17.30 15.24
N GLN A 40 -2.20 -16.32 14.64
CA GLN A 40 -2.03 -16.04 13.20
C GLN A 40 -0.83 -15.11 12.99
N GLU A 41 0.35 -15.60 13.38
CA GLU A 41 1.63 -15.16 12.85
C GLU A 41 1.78 -15.80 11.46
N ALA A 42 1.23 -15.14 10.44
CA ALA A 42 1.69 -15.33 9.06
C ALA A 42 2.82 -14.33 8.81
N ARG A 43 3.87 -14.43 9.64
CA ARG A 43 5.12 -13.69 9.44
C ARG A 43 5.87 -14.35 8.30
N GLY A 44 5.74 -13.76 7.12
CA GLY A 44 6.59 -14.07 5.99
C GLY A 44 8.06 -13.98 6.41
N PRO A 45 8.92 -14.91 5.97
CA PRO A 45 10.32 -14.95 6.36
C PRO A 45 11.07 -13.76 5.75
N GLY A 46 11.40 -12.76 6.59
CA GLY A 46 12.39 -11.74 6.21
C GLY A 46 12.29 -10.39 6.91
N ALA A 47 11.17 -10.04 7.56
CA ALA A 47 10.98 -8.70 8.13
C ALA A 47 11.34 -8.66 9.62
N CYS A 48 12.58 -8.97 9.97
CA CYS A 48 13.11 -8.58 11.27
C CYS A 48 14.41 -7.87 10.97
N LEU A 49 14.41 -6.54 10.91
CA LEU A 49 15.51 -5.61 11.26
C LEU A 49 15.15 -4.21 10.69
N ALA A 50 14.10 -3.62 11.23
CA ALA A 50 13.89 -2.17 11.13
C ALA A 50 13.40 -1.69 12.50
N GLU A 51 14.10 -0.70 13.04
CA GLU A 51 13.90 -0.08 14.35
C GLU A 51 12.65 0.82 14.31
N GLY A 52 11.47 0.22 14.06
CA GLY A 52 10.22 0.97 14.05
C GLY A 52 9.04 0.23 13.42
N PRO A 53 7.80 0.64 13.72
CA PRO A 53 6.62 0.16 13.03
C PRO A 53 6.67 0.49 11.53
N PRO A 54 6.28 -0.44 10.64
CA PRO A 54 6.19 -0.16 9.21
C PRO A 54 5.20 0.98 8.93
N ILE A 55 5.51 1.81 7.93
CA ILE A 55 4.65 2.92 7.51
C ILE A 55 3.38 2.33 6.87
N THR A 56 2.25 2.35 7.59
CA THR A 56 0.98 1.82 7.08
C THR A 56 0.30 2.78 6.08
N SER A 57 0.40 4.09 6.29
CA SER A 57 -0.19 5.12 5.42
C SER A 57 0.47 6.48 5.64
N ALA A 58 0.69 7.25 4.58
CA ALA A 58 1.20 8.62 4.65
C ALA A 58 0.84 9.42 3.38
N SER A 59 1.09 10.73 3.39
CA SER A 59 0.97 11.56 2.18
C SER A 59 2.07 11.21 1.16
N LEU A 60 1.83 11.50 -0.12
CA LEU A 60 2.82 11.27 -1.16
C LEU A 60 4.16 11.95 -0.85
N ASP A 61 4.15 13.20 -0.39
CA ASP A 61 5.37 13.93 -0.06
C ASP A 61 6.15 13.28 1.10
N THR A 62 5.43 12.75 2.09
CA THR A 62 6.05 12.00 3.20
C THR A 62 6.68 10.70 2.69
N LEU A 63 5.98 9.97 1.81
CA LEU A 63 6.52 8.76 1.20
C LEU A 63 7.76 9.06 0.33
N ILE A 64 7.78 10.18 -0.40
CA ILE A 64 8.96 10.61 -1.15
C ILE A 64 10.12 10.93 -0.21
N GLN A 65 9.86 11.56 0.94
CA GLN A 65 10.88 11.87 1.94
C GLN A 65 11.50 10.59 2.54
N HIS A 66 10.69 9.60 2.89
CA HIS A 66 11.16 8.31 3.43
C HIS A 66 11.92 7.46 2.40
N LEU A 67 11.87 7.81 1.12
CA LEU A 67 12.66 7.13 0.10
C LEU A 67 14.14 7.57 0.11
N VAL A 68 14.44 8.75 0.68
CA VAL A 68 15.80 9.30 0.74
C VAL A 68 16.53 8.76 1.97
N PRO A 69 17.66 8.05 1.82
CA PRO A 69 18.46 7.62 2.95
C PRO A 69 19.09 8.81 3.69
N THR A 70 19.12 8.75 5.02
CA THR A 70 19.84 9.69 5.88
C THR A 70 21.03 8.99 6.56
N THR A 71 21.81 9.73 7.36
CA THR A 71 22.97 9.22 8.11
C THR A 71 22.60 8.08 9.07
N ASP A 72 21.39 8.13 9.61
CA ASP A 72 20.85 7.31 10.68
C ASP A 72 19.67 6.42 10.21
N TYR A 73 19.22 6.57 8.97
CA TYR A 73 18.10 5.82 8.40
C TYR A 73 18.39 5.31 6.98
N TYR A 74 18.19 4.01 6.77
CA TYR A 74 18.16 3.41 5.44
C TYR A 74 16.80 2.75 5.20
N PRO A 75 16.07 3.11 4.13
CA PRO A 75 14.75 2.56 3.88
C PRO A 75 14.81 1.06 3.59
N GLU A 76 13.83 0.32 4.11
CA GLU A 76 13.70 -1.11 3.87
C GLU A 76 13.54 -1.41 2.37
N LYS A 77 14.16 -2.49 1.90
CA LYS A 77 14.06 -2.91 0.49
C LYS A 77 12.61 -3.15 0.06
N ALA A 78 11.79 -3.71 0.96
CA ALA A 78 10.38 -3.96 0.69
C ALA A 78 9.60 -2.65 0.49
N TYR A 79 9.89 -1.62 1.28
CA TYR A 79 9.31 -0.29 1.13
C TYR A 79 9.71 0.34 -0.21
N VAL A 80 11.01 0.38 -0.51
CA VAL A 80 11.54 0.95 -1.77
C VAL A 80 10.88 0.29 -2.97
N PHE A 81 10.83 -1.04 -2.99
CA PHE A 81 10.21 -1.80 -4.08
C PHE A 81 8.71 -1.48 -4.21
N THR A 82 7.97 -1.54 -3.11
CA THR A 82 6.50 -1.35 -3.12
C THR A 82 6.13 0.08 -3.51
N PHE A 83 6.85 1.08 -3.00
CA PHE A 83 6.67 2.46 -3.38
C PHE A 83 6.95 2.66 -4.88
N LEU A 84 8.10 2.22 -5.40
CA LEU A 84 8.43 2.40 -6.83
C LEU A 84 7.46 1.67 -7.76
N LEU A 85 6.98 0.49 -7.36
CA LEU A 85 5.98 -0.28 -8.10
C LEU A 85 4.65 0.47 -8.20
N SER A 86 4.22 1.14 -7.12
CA SER A 86 2.91 1.79 -7.01
C SER A 86 2.92 3.30 -7.28
N ALA A 87 4.08 3.98 -7.26
CA ALA A 87 4.18 5.43 -7.33
C ALA A 87 3.52 6.03 -8.57
N ARG A 88 3.49 5.28 -9.69
CA ARG A 88 2.85 5.70 -10.95
C ARG A 88 1.35 5.96 -10.81
N LEU A 89 0.70 5.40 -9.79
CA LEU A 89 -0.71 5.66 -9.49
C LEU A 89 -0.93 7.09 -8.96
N PHE A 90 0.12 7.72 -8.42
CA PHE A 90 0.05 9.01 -7.75
C PHE A 90 0.83 10.13 -8.45
N ILE A 91 1.92 9.79 -9.15
CA ILE A 91 2.84 10.75 -9.75
C ILE A 91 3.56 10.19 -10.98
N SER A 92 3.89 11.04 -11.94
CA SER A 92 4.65 10.61 -13.13
C SER A 92 6.12 10.32 -12.75
N PRO A 93 6.80 9.33 -13.38
CA PRO A 93 8.19 9.01 -13.09
C PRO A 93 9.18 10.21 -13.16
N PRO A 94 9.13 11.09 -14.18
CA PRO A 94 10.05 12.24 -14.21
C PRO A 94 9.77 13.24 -13.09
N GLU A 95 8.50 13.45 -12.74
CA GLU A 95 8.12 14.35 -11.66
C GLU A 95 8.53 13.79 -10.28
N LEU A 96 8.40 12.49 -10.07
CA LEU A 96 8.89 11.81 -8.88
C LEU A 96 10.39 12.03 -8.70
N LEU A 97 11.18 11.82 -9.75
CA LEU A 97 12.63 12.01 -9.71
C LEU A 97 13.01 13.47 -9.40
N ALA A 98 12.30 14.44 -9.98
CA ALA A 98 12.53 15.86 -9.68
C ALA A 98 12.32 16.15 -8.18
N ARG A 99 11.20 15.72 -7.60
CA ARG A 99 10.89 15.90 -6.17
C ARG A 99 11.89 15.19 -5.25
N LEU A 100 12.35 14.00 -5.66
CA LEU A 100 13.33 13.22 -4.90
C LEU A 100 14.69 13.92 -4.89
N CYS A 101 15.14 14.43 -6.04
CA CYS A 101 16.37 15.23 -6.15
C CYS A 101 16.31 16.49 -5.26
N GLU A 102 15.20 17.24 -5.30
CA GLU A 102 15.01 18.40 -4.44
C GLU A 102 15.08 18.04 -2.95
N THR A 103 14.44 16.93 -2.56
CA THR A 103 14.47 16.43 -1.19
C THR A 103 15.89 16.07 -0.75
N CYS A 104 16.66 15.42 -1.64
CA CYS A 104 18.06 15.08 -1.37
C CYS A 104 18.93 16.32 -1.16
N ILE A 105 18.79 17.35 -2.02
CA ILE A 105 19.54 18.61 -1.89
C ILE A 105 19.21 19.32 -0.56
N LYS A 106 17.92 19.37 -0.20
CA LYS A 106 17.48 19.97 1.07
C LYS A 106 18.08 19.25 2.27
N GLN A 107 18.07 17.92 2.27
CA GLN A 107 18.68 17.14 3.36
C GLN A 107 20.19 17.36 3.45
N GLN A 108 20.91 17.41 2.33
CA GLN A 108 22.35 17.68 2.33
C GLN A 108 22.69 19.07 2.87
N GLN A 109 21.90 20.10 2.55
CA GLN A 109 22.12 21.44 3.11
C GLN A 109 21.88 21.52 4.61
N LEU A 110 20.91 20.75 5.13
CA LEU A 110 20.64 20.68 6.56
C LEU A 110 21.76 19.96 7.32
N ASP A 111 22.31 18.88 6.75
CA ASP A 111 23.43 18.13 7.33
C ASP A 111 24.74 18.95 7.37
N GLN A 112 24.90 19.92 6.47
CA GLN A 112 26.08 20.81 6.40
C GLN A 112 26.06 21.97 7.43
N SER A 113 25.08 22.06 8.32
CA SER A 113 25.01 23.07 9.39
C SER A 113 24.67 22.39 10.73
N PRO A 114 25.38 22.55 11.88
CA PRO A 114 26.38 23.55 12.27
C PRO A 114 27.54 22.98 13.16
N LEU A 115 28.59 22.36 12.62
CA LEU A 115 29.76 21.92 13.43
C LEU A 115 31.14 22.39 12.93
N ASP A 116 31.21 23.08 11.78
CA ASP A 116 32.50 23.56 11.24
C ASP A 116 32.93 24.96 11.76
N MET A 117 32.35 25.43 12.87
CA MET A 117 32.68 26.72 13.48
C MET A 117 33.37 26.62 14.85
N ALA A 118 34.07 25.51 15.10
CA ALA A 118 35.00 25.40 16.22
C ALA A 118 36.44 25.38 15.70
N LYS A 119 37.00 26.55 15.38
CA LYS A 119 38.45 26.76 15.28
C LYS A 119 38.85 28.10 15.87
#